data_AF-A0A6S7J4G8-F1
#
_entry.id   AF-A0A6S7J4G8-F1
#
_cell.length_a   1.000
_cell.length_b   1.000
_cell.length_c   1.000
_cell.angle_alpha   90.00
_cell.angle_beta   90.00
_cell.angle_gamma   90.00
#
_symmetry.space_group_name_H-M   'P 1'
#
loop_
_entity.id
_entity.type
_entity.pdbx_description
1 polymer ?
#
loop_
_entity_poly.entity_id
_entity_poly.type
_entity_poly.pdbx_seq_one_letter_code
_entity_poly.pdbx_strand_id
1 'polypeptide(L)'
;MAKAELISVAFVCRHQEGIWNGVSSDQFGEQTAFRIGKGGLKGMTLSPEMVAEWIDSFPITAYISDTMQHLYPADASETRNVPRHKEEGQKRREMDADDRRRISIELSKMSHPLENQSPHLYNIANGSFAPPESQINVAESVSIGKKMVSEFRASLPSGFHATISSPLKTMENIKKGVKVGDKKIFDLETIFLRLLTIGQQRQMELALIFQYELCPIPPSLIDEYGCLRKGSKAPLAHKLCVQTARPCPPDLTIVDVSQLLYRIVWPCRGDASIIVESIKTRLSSRPGKKVLAFDKYHEISAKDHERMRRAGLGSINYDLTINTPLPKRDAIMRNKHNKLQLSKVLSTYNFGKDVTVESRSDGIFAHDEADITMISYLLMAAKSGTEVVRVLSDDTDVFVLLVYWVYRHQIQATVHMERWDLI
;
A
#
# COMPACT_ATOMS: atom_id res chain seq x y z
N MET A 1 -17.76 -38.74 -34.88
CA MET A 1 -18.98 -38.81 -34.04
C MET A 1 -19.16 -37.51 -33.24
N ALA A 2 -18.28 -37.13 -32.31
CA ALA A 2 -18.41 -35.90 -31.52
C ALA A 2 -18.54 -34.58 -32.31
N LYS A 3 -17.83 -34.42 -33.44
CA LYS A 3 -17.96 -33.23 -34.32
C LYS A 3 -19.34 -33.13 -34.97
N ALA A 4 -19.96 -34.27 -35.31
CA ALA A 4 -21.29 -34.29 -35.91
C ALA A 4 -22.39 -34.01 -34.86
N GLU A 5 -22.20 -34.46 -33.62
CA GLU A 5 -23.11 -34.21 -32.49
C GLU A 5 -23.03 -32.76 -31.95
N LEU A 6 -21.85 -32.14 -31.98
CA LEU A 6 -21.67 -30.71 -31.70
C LEU A 6 -22.36 -29.84 -32.77
N ILE A 7 -22.31 -30.26 -34.03
CA ILE A 7 -22.99 -29.58 -35.14
C ILE A 7 -24.51 -29.84 -35.09
N SER A 8 -24.96 -31.00 -34.59
CA SER A 8 -26.38 -31.33 -34.44
C SER A 8 -27.07 -30.63 -33.27
N VAL A 9 -26.39 -29.72 -32.57
CA VAL A 9 -26.98 -28.82 -31.55
C VAL A 9 -27.49 -29.56 -30.30
N ALA A 10 -27.19 -30.85 -30.14
CA ALA A 10 -27.82 -31.70 -29.12
C ALA A 10 -27.51 -31.28 -27.66
N PHE A 11 -26.48 -30.46 -27.43
CA PHE A 11 -26.01 -30.04 -26.10
C PHE A 11 -25.85 -28.53 -25.93
N VAL A 12 -26.40 -27.71 -26.83
CA VAL A 12 -26.30 -26.24 -26.75
C VAL A 12 -27.67 -25.59 -26.68
N CYS A 13 -27.81 -24.58 -25.83
CA CYS A 13 -28.98 -23.73 -25.72
C CYS A 13 -28.82 -22.51 -26.66
N ARG A 14 -29.92 -22.01 -27.22
CA ARG A 14 -29.94 -20.85 -28.12
C ARG A 14 -30.98 -19.84 -27.66
N HIS A 15 -30.62 -18.57 -27.66
CA HIS A 15 -31.55 -17.46 -27.39
C HIS A 15 -32.26 -16.98 -28.67
N GLN A 16 -31.59 -17.08 -29.82
CA GLN A 16 -32.09 -16.74 -31.15
C GLN A 16 -31.52 -17.72 -32.17
N GLU A 17 -32.20 -17.89 -33.31
CA GLU A 17 -31.68 -18.67 -34.43
C GLU A 17 -30.37 -18.08 -34.97
N GLY A 18 -29.40 -18.94 -35.29
CA GLY A 18 -28.10 -18.53 -35.83
C GLY A 18 -27.01 -19.58 -35.62
N ILE A 19 -26.07 -19.64 -36.57
CA ILE A 19 -25.02 -20.67 -36.64
C ILE A 19 -24.07 -20.59 -35.43
N TRP A 20 -23.76 -19.37 -34.96
CA TRP A 20 -22.81 -19.11 -33.87
C TRP A 20 -23.46 -18.70 -32.54
N ASN A 21 -24.78 -18.88 -32.41
CA ASN A 21 -25.56 -18.43 -31.26
C ASN A 21 -25.81 -19.52 -30.20
N GLY A 22 -25.18 -20.69 -30.35
CA GLY A 22 -25.25 -21.78 -29.38
C GLY A 22 -24.30 -21.54 -28.20
N VAL A 23 -24.81 -21.71 -26.98
CA VAL A 23 -24.04 -21.68 -25.73
C VAL A 23 -24.25 -22.99 -24.99
N SER A 24 -23.27 -23.47 -24.22
CA SER A 24 -23.49 -24.66 -23.38
C SER A 24 -24.61 -24.39 -22.37
N SER A 25 -25.35 -25.42 -21.96
CA SER A 25 -26.45 -25.29 -21.00
C SER A 25 -26.03 -24.65 -19.67
N ASP A 26 -24.82 -24.95 -19.20
CA ASP A 26 -24.21 -24.36 -18.00
C ASP A 26 -23.99 -22.84 -18.16
N GLN A 27 -23.35 -22.42 -19.26
CA GLN A 27 -23.14 -20.99 -19.55
C GLN A 27 -24.44 -20.24 -19.88
N PHE A 28 -25.46 -20.94 -20.39
CA PHE A 28 -26.74 -20.34 -20.69
C PHE A 28 -27.44 -19.82 -19.43
N GLY A 29 -27.33 -20.54 -18.30
CA GLY A 29 -27.80 -20.08 -17.00
C GLY A 29 -27.12 -18.78 -16.57
N GLU A 30 -25.78 -18.70 -16.68
CA GLU A 30 -24.98 -17.52 -16.33
C GLU A 30 -25.23 -16.31 -17.22
N GLN A 31 -25.26 -16.50 -18.54
CA GLN A 31 -25.36 -15.39 -19.47
C GLN A 31 -26.79 -14.88 -19.67
N THR A 32 -27.80 -15.72 -19.38
CA THR A 32 -29.20 -15.40 -19.66
C THR A 32 -30.01 -15.26 -18.37
N ALA A 33 -30.13 -16.33 -17.58
CA ALA A 33 -30.97 -16.29 -16.37
C ALA A 33 -30.38 -15.36 -15.31
N PHE A 34 -29.10 -15.50 -15.00
CA PHE A 34 -28.45 -14.65 -13.99
C PHE A 34 -28.29 -13.19 -14.44
N ARG A 35 -28.15 -12.91 -15.74
CA ARG A 35 -28.06 -11.53 -16.24
C ARG A 35 -29.39 -10.78 -16.13
N ILE A 36 -30.51 -11.45 -16.40
CA ILE A 36 -31.85 -10.86 -16.33
C ILE A 36 -32.26 -10.61 -14.86
N GLY A 37 -31.89 -11.49 -13.94
CA GLY A 37 -32.19 -11.38 -12.50
C GLY A 37 -31.25 -10.48 -11.66
N LYS A 38 -30.55 -9.48 -12.22
CA LYS A 38 -29.52 -8.69 -11.49
C LYS A 38 -28.42 -9.53 -10.80
N GLY A 39 -28.01 -10.64 -11.41
CA GLY A 39 -26.99 -11.55 -10.89
C GLY A 39 -27.57 -12.77 -10.15
N GLY A 40 -26.70 -13.65 -9.68
CA GLY A 40 -27.09 -14.79 -8.84
C GLY A 40 -27.27 -14.43 -7.37
N LEU A 41 -28.19 -15.13 -6.70
CA LEU A 41 -28.37 -15.04 -5.25
C LEU A 41 -27.06 -15.42 -4.54
N LYS A 42 -26.42 -14.49 -3.84
CA LYS A 42 -25.19 -14.72 -3.05
C LYS A 42 -25.30 -14.10 -1.67
N GLY A 43 -25.21 -14.92 -0.62
CA GLY A 43 -25.08 -14.46 0.78
C GLY A 43 -26.38 -13.92 1.37
N MET A 44 -26.35 -12.70 1.95
CA MET A 44 -27.44 -12.06 2.72
C MET A 44 -28.78 -11.87 1.97
N THR A 45 -28.85 -12.22 0.68
CA THR A 45 -30.03 -12.18 -0.20
C THR A 45 -30.84 -13.49 -0.21
N LEU A 46 -30.81 -14.27 0.87
CA LEU A 46 -31.62 -15.49 1.02
C LEU A 46 -32.91 -15.27 1.81
N SER A 47 -33.29 -14.02 2.13
CA SER A 47 -34.58 -13.79 2.78
C SER A 47 -35.72 -14.20 1.83
N PRO A 48 -36.79 -14.81 2.35
CA PRO A 48 -37.90 -15.29 1.53
C PRO A 48 -38.49 -14.19 0.63
N GLU A 49 -38.56 -12.95 1.10
CA GLU A 49 -39.09 -11.84 0.31
C GLU A 49 -38.19 -11.48 -0.88
N MET A 50 -36.87 -11.43 -0.67
CA MET A 50 -35.91 -11.10 -1.74
C MET A 50 -35.80 -12.23 -2.77
N VAL A 51 -35.93 -13.49 -2.34
CA VAL A 51 -35.98 -14.64 -3.23
C VAL A 51 -37.26 -14.63 -4.06
N ALA A 52 -38.41 -14.30 -3.47
CA ALA A 52 -39.68 -14.16 -4.18
C ALA A 52 -39.62 -13.02 -5.21
N GLU A 53 -39.15 -11.82 -4.82
CA GLU A 53 -38.96 -10.70 -5.75
C GLU A 53 -38.02 -11.06 -6.91
N TRP A 54 -36.95 -11.80 -6.61
CA TRP A 54 -36.02 -12.29 -7.64
C TRP A 54 -36.70 -13.26 -8.62
N ILE A 55 -37.46 -14.25 -8.12
CA ILE A 55 -38.21 -15.22 -8.94
C ILE A 55 -39.29 -14.51 -9.77
N ASP A 56 -40.06 -13.60 -9.16
CA ASP A 56 -41.19 -12.92 -9.79
C ASP A 56 -40.74 -11.87 -10.82
N SER A 57 -39.49 -11.40 -10.74
CA SER A 57 -38.93 -10.49 -11.74
C SER A 57 -38.70 -11.16 -13.11
N PHE A 58 -38.55 -12.48 -13.17
CA PHE A 58 -38.27 -13.21 -14.42
C PHE A 58 -39.42 -13.17 -15.44
N PRO A 59 -40.67 -13.52 -15.08
CA PRO A 59 -41.80 -13.41 -16.00
C PRO A 59 -42.00 -11.98 -16.52
N ILE A 60 -41.82 -10.97 -15.66
CA ILE A 60 -42.03 -9.55 -16.01
C ILE A 60 -40.97 -9.09 -17.01
N THR A 61 -39.69 -9.39 -16.74
CA THR A 61 -38.59 -9.01 -17.63
C THR A 61 -38.62 -9.76 -18.97
N ALA A 62 -39.04 -11.03 -18.97
CA ALA A 62 -39.29 -11.79 -20.18
C ALA A 62 -40.42 -11.16 -21.01
N TYR A 63 -41.55 -10.82 -20.38
CA TYR A 63 -42.68 -10.16 -21.03
C TYR A 63 -42.30 -8.79 -21.64
N ILE A 64 -41.56 -7.96 -20.90
CA ILE A 64 -41.09 -6.65 -21.41
C ILE A 64 -40.14 -6.85 -22.61
N SER A 65 -39.23 -7.82 -22.56
CA SER A 65 -38.28 -8.09 -23.64
C SER A 65 -38.98 -8.58 -24.91
N ASP A 66 -39.98 -9.46 -24.75
CA ASP A 66 -40.82 -9.96 -25.85
C ASP A 66 -41.67 -8.84 -26.46
N THR A 67 -42.30 -8.02 -25.62
CA THR A 67 -43.07 -6.85 -26.05
C THR A 67 -42.18 -5.84 -26.80
N MET A 68 -40.94 -5.63 -26.33
CA MET A 68 -39.98 -4.76 -27.02
C MET A 68 -39.58 -5.31 -28.39
N GLN A 69 -39.49 -6.63 -28.58
CA GLN A 69 -39.23 -7.21 -29.90
C GLN A 69 -40.35 -6.91 -30.89
N HIS A 70 -41.61 -6.91 -30.45
CA HIS A 70 -42.76 -6.54 -31.27
C HIS A 70 -42.86 -5.03 -31.59
N LEU A 71 -42.15 -4.19 -30.84
CA LEU A 71 -42.10 -2.74 -31.07
C LEU A 71 -41.19 -2.36 -32.24
N TYR A 72 -40.27 -3.23 -32.62
CA TYR A 72 -39.40 -3.05 -33.78
C TYR A 72 -40.06 -3.68 -35.03
N PRO A 73 -40.03 -3.03 -36.20
CA PRO A 73 -40.58 -3.58 -37.44
C PRO A 73 -39.99 -4.98 -37.74
N ALA A 74 -40.76 -5.88 -38.34
CA ALA A 74 -40.27 -7.23 -38.69
C ALA A 74 -39.04 -7.21 -39.61
N ASP A 75 -38.89 -6.13 -40.36
CA ASP A 75 -37.78 -5.76 -41.23
C ASP A 75 -36.56 -5.16 -40.49
N ALA A 76 -36.70 -4.82 -39.21
CA ALA A 76 -35.60 -4.53 -38.29
C ALA A 76 -35.04 -5.79 -37.61
N SER A 77 -35.68 -6.97 -37.81
CA SER A 77 -35.07 -8.23 -37.44
C SER A 77 -33.85 -8.46 -38.35
N GLU A 78 -32.69 -8.08 -37.84
CA GLU A 78 -31.44 -8.68 -38.29
C GLU A 78 -31.47 -10.17 -37.90
N THR A 79 -32.29 -11.00 -38.55
CA THR A 79 -31.88 -12.35 -38.93
C THR A 79 -30.76 -12.22 -39.98
N ARG A 80 -29.73 -11.43 -39.66
CA ARG A 80 -28.45 -11.55 -40.33
C ARG A 80 -27.99 -12.93 -39.91
N ASN A 81 -27.85 -13.82 -40.89
CA ASN A 81 -26.92 -14.93 -40.80
C ASN A 81 -25.56 -14.32 -40.43
N VAL A 82 -25.29 -14.11 -39.13
CA VAL A 82 -24.04 -13.52 -38.66
C VAL A 82 -22.99 -14.59 -38.95
N PRO A 83 -22.13 -14.42 -39.97
CA PRO A 83 -21.24 -15.49 -40.40
C PRO A 83 -20.06 -15.66 -39.43
N ARG A 84 -19.95 -14.77 -38.44
CA ARG A 84 -18.82 -14.66 -37.51
C ARG A 84 -19.31 -14.65 -36.08
N HIS A 85 -18.50 -15.21 -35.19
CA HIS A 85 -18.79 -15.24 -33.77
C HIS A 85 -18.76 -13.82 -33.17
N LYS A 86 -19.59 -13.55 -32.15
CA LYS A 86 -19.66 -12.22 -31.50
C LYS A 86 -18.30 -11.71 -30.98
N GLU A 87 -17.44 -12.64 -30.53
CA GLU A 87 -16.09 -12.34 -30.04
C GLU A 87 -15.13 -11.95 -31.17
N GLU A 88 -15.45 -12.26 -32.44
CA GLU A 88 -14.68 -11.84 -33.60
C GLU A 88 -15.07 -10.46 -34.11
N GLY A 89 -16.08 -9.82 -33.49
CA GLY A 89 -16.54 -8.49 -33.85
C GLY A 89 -15.46 -7.43 -33.62
N GLN A 90 -15.43 -6.42 -34.50
CA GLN A 90 -14.45 -5.34 -34.44
C GLN A 90 -14.40 -4.65 -33.06
N LYS A 91 -15.56 -4.35 -32.48
CA LYS A 91 -15.67 -3.73 -31.14
C LYS A 91 -15.02 -4.60 -30.04
N ARG A 92 -15.20 -5.92 -30.07
CA ARG A 92 -14.57 -6.83 -29.11
C ARG A 92 -13.06 -6.83 -29.27
N ARG A 93 -12.57 -6.90 -30.51
CA ARG A 93 -11.12 -6.84 -30.82
C ARG A 93 -10.48 -5.55 -30.35
N GLU A 94 -11.16 -4.41 -30.54
CA GLU A 94 -10.72 -3.10 -30.06
C GLU A 94 -10.67 -3.03 -28.54
N MET A 95 -11.69 -3.57 -27.85
CA MET A 95 -11.72 -3.64 -26.40
C MET A 95 -10.63 -4.58 -25.84
N ASP A 96 -10.43 -5.76 -26.44
CA ASP A 96 -9.34 -6.65 -26.04
C ASP A 96 -7.96 -6.04 -26.30
N ALA A 97 -7.80 -5.28 -27.38
CA ALA A 97 -6.57 -4.54 -27.65
C ALA A 97 -6.36 -3.43 -26.61
N ASP A 98 -7.42 -2.75 -26.19
CA ASP A 98 -7.39 -1.76 -25.11
C ASP A 98 -7.04 -2.39 -23.76
N ASP A 99 -7.64 -3.53 -23.42
CA ASP A 99 -7.36 -4.28 -22.19
C ASP A 99 -5.91 -4.77 -22.16
N ARG A 100 -5.41 -5.37 -23.25
CA ARG A 100 -3.99 -5.76 -23.36
C ARG A 100 -3.06 -4.56 -23.23
N ARG A 101 -3.42 -3.42 -23.82
CA ARG A 101 -2.63 -2.19 -23.70
C ARG A 101 -2.60 -1.68 -22.26
N ARG A 102 -3.74 -1.68 -21.56
CA ARG A 102 -3.84 -1.28 -20.16
C ARG A 102 -3.02 -2.20 -19.25
N ILE A 103 -3.08 -3.51 -19.47
CA ILE A 103 -2.24 -4.49 -18.74
C ILE A 103 -0.77 -4.18 -18.96
N SER A 104 -0.35 -3.95 -20.22
CA SER A 104 1.04 -3.61 -20.55
C SER A 104 1.49 -2.32 -19.86
N ILE A 105 0.66 -1.26 -19.88
CA ILE A 105 0.92 0.02 -19.21
C ILE A 105 1.02 -0.14 -17.69
N GLU A 106 0.20 -0.99 -17.06
CA GLU A 106 0.30 -1.23 -15.62
C GLU A 106 1.57 -2.03 -15.27
N LEU A 107 1.90 -3.05 -16.04
CA LEU A 107 3.11 -3.84 -15.83
C LEU A 107 4.38 -3.01 -16.03
N SER A 108 4.39 -2.06 -16.97
CA SER A 108 5.55 -1.18 -17.19
C SER A 108 5.80 -0.19 -16.06
N LYS A 109 4.88 -0.02 -15.11
CA LYS A 109 5.09 0.81 -13.91
C LYS A 109 5.88 0.10 -12.82
N MET A 110 5.97 -1.22 -12.89
CA MET A 110 6.61 -2.08 -11.89
C MET A 110 7.90 -2.66 -12.45
N SER A 111 8.82 -3.05 -11.56
CA SER A 111 10.00 -3.80 -11.98
C SER A 111 9.58 -5.14 -12.61
N HIS A 112 10.19 -5.49 -13.75
CA HIS A 112 9.81 -6.70 -14.46
C HIS A 112 10.16 -7.95 -13.62
N PRO A 113 9.20 -8.88 -13.38
CA PRO A 113 9.41 -10.04 -12.51
C PRO A 113 10.59 -10.93 -12.90
N LEU A 114 10.93 -10.96 -14.20
CA LEU A 114 11.97 -11.84 -14.74
C LEU A 114 13.33 -11.16 -14.90
N GLU A 115 13.44 -9.84 -14.66
CA GLU A 115 14.73 -9.14 -14.74
C GLU A 115 15.56 -9.34 -13.47
N ASN A 116 14.90 -9.64 -12.35
CA ASN A 116 15.57 -9.83 -11.07
C ASN A 116 15.83 -11.33 -10.82
N GLN A 117 17.10 -11.73 -10.80
CA GLN A 117 17.53 -13.13 -10.61
C GLN A 117 17.48 -13.59 -9.14
N SER A 118 16.66 -12.95 -8.30
CA SER A 118 16.52 -13.34 -6.90
C SER A 118 15.93 -14.76 -6.80
N PRO A 119 16.53 -15.65 -5.99
CA PRO A 119 15.97 -16.99 -5.76
C PRO A 119 14.73 -16.97 -4.85
N HIS A 120 14.31 -15.80 -4.36
CA HIS A 120 13.21 -15.66 -3.41
C HIS A 120 11.86 -15.47 -4.11
N LEU A 121 10.78 -15.92 -3.45
CA LEU A 121 9.43 -15.78 -3.98
C LEU A 121 9.08 -14.30 -4.21
N TYR A 122 8.73 -13.97 -5.45
CA TYR A 122 8.37 -12.62 -5.89
C TYR A 122 6.85 -12.48 -5.99
N ASN A 123 6.30 -11.39 -5.46
CA ASN A 123 4.90 -11.07 -5.64
C ASN A 123 4.73 -10.09 -6.82
N ILE A 124 4.19 -10.61 -7.93
CA ILE A 124 4.01 -9.87 -9.19
C ILE A 124 3.06 -8.67 -9.04
N ALA A 125 2.10 -8.74 -8.12
CA ALA A 125 1.14 -7.66 -7.94
C ALA A 125 1.71 -6.46 -7.17
N ASN A 126 2.82 -6.64 -6.43
CA ASN A 126 3.37 -5.57 -5.58
C ASN A 126 4.90 -5.39 -5.67
N GLY A 127 5.60 -6.19 -6.47
CA GLY A 127 7.04 -6.05 -6.65
C GLY A 127 7.89 -6.36 -5.42
N SER A 128 7.34 -7.03 -4.41
CA SER A 128 8.04 -7.38 -3.17
C SER A 128 8.58 -8.81 -3.19
N PHE A 129 9.73 -9.02 -2.55
CA PHE A 129 10.34 -10.34 -2.35
C PHE A 129 10.06 -10.88 -0.94
N ALA A 130 9.95 -12.20 -0.82
CA ALA A 130 9.99 -12.87 0.46
C ALA A 130 11.35 -12.62 1.14
N PRO A 131 11.40 -12.14 2.40
CA PRO A 131 12.67 -11.94 3.09
C PRO A 131 13.42 -13.27 3.23
N PRO A 132 14.75 -13.30 3.04
CA PRO A 132 15.56 -14.53 3.13
C PRO A 132 15.35 -15.26 4.46
N GLU A 133 15.26 -14.53 5.57
CA GLU A 133 15.06 -15.08 6.91
C GLU A 133 13.68 -15.73 7.14
N SER A 134 12.71 -15.52 6.24
CA SER A 134 11.33 -16.01 6.43
C SER A 134 11.13 -17.48 6.04
N GLN A 135 12.14 -18.11 5.41
CA GLN A 135 12.13 -19.53 5.01
C GLN A 135 10.84 -19.96 4.28
N ILE A 136 10.33 -19.10 3.40
CA ILE A 136 9.09 -19.35 2.65
C ILE A 136 9.34 -20.47 1.64
N ASN A 137 8.58 -21.56 1.75
CA ASN A 137 8.75 -22.78 0.93
C ASN A 137 7.50 -23.16 0.15
N VAL A 138 6.50 -22.27 0.04
CA VAL A 138 5.22 -22.57 -0.63
C VAL A 138 5.39 -22.96 -2.11
N ALA A 139 6.47 -22.51 -2.77
CA ALA A 139 6.82 -22.91 -4.14
C ALA A 139 7.11 -24.42 -4.26
N GLU A 140 7.55 -25.04 -3.17
CA GLU A 140 7.85 -26.47 -3.08
C GLU A 140 6.67 -27.29 -2.55
N SER A 141 5.47 -26.72 -2.50
CA SER A 141 4.29 -27.36 -1.91
C SER A 141 4.00 -28.76 -2.45
N VAL A 142 4.19 -28.97 -3.75
CA VAL A 142 3.97 -30.27 -4.40
C VAL A 142 5.02 -31.30 -3.97
N SER A 143 6.31 -30.93 -3.92
CA SER A 143 7.37 -31.86 -3.51
C SER A 143 7.26 -32.21 -2.03
N ILE A 144 6.95 -31.22 -1.20
CA ILE A 144 6.68 -31.39 0.24
C ILE A 144 5.49 -32.33 0.43
N GLY A 145 4.36 -32.10 -0.26
CA GLY A 145 3.18 -32.95 -0.16
C GLY A 145 3.44 -34.39 -0.59
N LYS A 146 4.20 -34.60 -1.68
CA LYS A 146 4.60 -35.95 -2.11
C LYS A 146 5.43 -36.67 -1.05
N LYS A 147 6.37 -35.97 -0.40
CA LYS A 147 7.18 -36.53 0.69
C LYS A 147 6.31 -36.94 1.88
N MET A 148 5.37 -36.08 2.28
CA MET A 148 4.42 -36.37 3.37
C MET A 148 3.55 -37.59 3.08
N VAL A 149 3.10 -37.77 1.83
CA VAL A 149 2.34 -38.96 1.43
C VAL A 149 3.19 -40.23 1.56
N SER A 150 4.45 -40.19 1.13
CA SER A 150 5.36 -41.33 1.26
C SER A 150 5.64 -41.69 2.72
N GLU A 151 5.88 -40.69 3.58
CA GLU A 151 6.10 -40.87 5.02
C GLU A 151 4.85 -41.44 5.71
N PHE A 152 3.66 -40.94 5.36
CA PHE A 152 2.40 -41.46 5.89
C PHE A 152 2.14 -42.90 5.45
N ARG A 153 2.40 -43.25 4.18
CA ARG A 153 2.25 -44.63 3.71
C ARG A 153 3.20 -45.59 4.43
N ALA A 154 4.44 -45.16 4.68
CA ALA A 154 5.44 -45.95 5.38
C ALA A 154 5.11 -46.15 6.87
N SER A 155 4.30 -45.26 7.48
CA SER A 155 3.90 -45.38 8.88
C SER A 155 2.67 -46.26 9.09
N LEU A 156 1.99 -46.72 8.04
CA LEU A 156 0.83 -47.58 8.17
C LEU A 156 1.20 -49.02 8.59
N PRO A 157 0.35 -49.69 9.40
CA PRO A 157 -0.95 -49.24 9.88
C PRO A 157 -0.90 -48.39 11.17
N SER A 158 0.20 -48.43 11.92
CA SER A 158 0.30 -47.83 13.27
C SER A 158 0.17 -46.30 13.27
N GLY A 159 0.56 -45.63 12.18
CA GLY A 159 0.47 -44.19 11.99
C GLY A 159 -0.85 -43.68 11.42
N PHE A 160 -1.87 -44.53 11.24
CA PHE A 160 -3.13 -44.13 10.60
C PHE A 160 -3.83 -42.95 11.28
N HIS A 161 -3.78 -42.88 12.61
CA HIS A 161 -4.36 -41.80 13.41
C HIS A 161 -3.41 -40.63 13.70
N ALA A 162 -2.18 -40.66 13.15
CA ALA A 162 -1.22 -39.59 13.37
C ALA A 162 -1.71 -38.28 12.72
N THR A 163 -1.57 -37.17 13.44
CA THR A 163 -1.89 -35.85 12.90
C THR A 163 -0.89 -35.46 11.82
N ILE A 164 -1.39 -35.10 10.63
CA ILE A 164 -0.57 -34.60 9.53
C ILE A 164 -0.55 -33.07 9.61
N SER A 165 0.47 -32.50 10.27
CA SER A 165 0.68 -31.06 10.29
C SER A 165 1.42 -30.58 9.04
N SER A 166 0.93 -29.54 8.38
CA SER A 166 1.59 -28.96 7.21
C SER A 166 2.91 -28.26 7.59
N PRO A 167 4.05 -28.64 7.01
CA PRO A 167 5.32 -27.91 7.17
C PRO A 167 5.43 -26.70 6.23
N LEU A 168 4.36 -26.35 5.50
CA LEU A 168 4.37 -25.24 4.56
C LEU A 168 4.41 -23.90 5.27
N LYS A 169 5.35 -23.07 4.84
CA LYS A 169 5.50 -21.68 5.24
C LYS A 169 5.06 -20.80 4.08
N THR A 170 3.89 -20.19 4.23
CA THR A 170 3.33 -19.24 3.27
C THR A 170 3.78 -17.82 3.60
N MET A 171 3.55 -16.87 2.69
CA MET A 171 3.84 -15.45 2.92
C MET A 171 3.12 -14.87 4.16
N GLU A 172 2.08 -15.53 4.67
CA GLU A 172 1.44 -15.15 5.93
C GLU A 172 2.35 -15.32 7.15
N ASN A 173 3.33 -16.23 7.08
CA ASN A 173 4.33 -16.42 8.14
C ASN A 173 5.29 -15.23 8.28
N ILE A 174 5.29 -14.29 7.33
CA ILE A 174 6.02 -13.02 7.42
C ILE A 174 5.37 -12.10 8.47
N LYS A 175 4.10 -12.32 8.85
CA LYS A 175 3.46 -11.64 9.99
C LYS A 175 4.15 -12.09 11.28
N LYS A 176 5.24 -11.42 11.65
CA LYS A 176 5.98 -11.67 12.89
C LYS A 176 5.12 -11.22 14.08
N GLY A 177 4.74 -12.16 14.93
CA GLY A 177 4.57 -11.89 16.36
C GLY A 177 5.92 -12.11 17.04
N VAL A 178 6.23 -11.34 18.08
CA VAL A 178 7.49 -11.49 18.82
C VAL A 178 7.54 -12.83 19.54
N LYS A 179 8.61 -13.59 19.29
CA LYS A 179 8.94 -14.82 20.01
C LYS A 179 9.96 -14.51 21.10
N VAL A 180 9.73 -14.99 22.32
CA VAL A 180 10.80 -15.15 23.33
C VAL A 180 10.88 -16.64 23.63
N GLY A 181 12.01 -17.26 23.26
CA GLY A 181 12.17 -18.72 23.26
C GLY A 181 11.33 -19.43 22.19
N ASP A 182 10.88 -20.66 22.48
CA ASP A 182 10.13 -21.52 21.54
C ASP A 182 8.63 -21.23 21.44
N LYS A 183 8.09 -20.31 22.26
CA LYS A 183 6.65 -19.99 22.29
C LYS A 183 6.37 -18.65 21.62
N LYS A 184 5.32 -18.61 20.80
CA LYS A 184 4.70 -17.34 20.37
C LYS A 184 4.14 -16.66 21.62
N ILE A 185 4.52 -15.41 21.83
CA ILE A 185 3.90 -14.50 22.78
C ILE A 185 3.10 -13.56 21.85
N PHE A 186 1.82 -13.24 22.04
CA PHE A 186 1.18 -12.66 23.19
C PHE A 186 -0.33 -12.89 23.09
N ASP A 187 -0.96 -13.16 24.21
CA ASP A 187 -2.36 -12.85 24.42
C ASP A 187 -2.45 -12.20 25.81
N LEU A 188 -2.42 -10.87 25.83
CA LEU A 188 -2.58 -10.07 27.06
C LEU A 188 -3.90 -10.44 27.74
N GLU A 189 -4.94 -10.71 26.96
CA GLU A 189 -6.24 -11.14 27.46
C GLU A 189 -6.09 -12.47 28.22
N THR A 190 -5.38 -13.46 27.67
CA THR A 190 -5.08 -14.71 28.38
C THR A 190 -4.26 -14.50 29.66
N ILE A 191 -3.27 -13.60 29.68
CA ILE A 191 -2.47 -13.32 30.88
C ILE A 191 -3.34 -12.66 31.96
N PHE A 192 -4.11 -11.62 31.61
CA PHE A 192 -5.04 -10.96 32.53
C PHE A 192 -6.12 -11.92 33.02
N LEU A 193 -6.68 -12.77 32.14
CA LEU A 193 -7.67 -13.78 32.50
C LEU A 193 -7.10 -14.80 33.49
N ARG A 194 -5.86 -15.26 33.26
CA ARG A 194 -5.16 -16.17 34.19
C ARG A 194 -4.89 -15.51 35.54
N LEU A 195 -4.47 -14.25 35.55
CA LEU A 195 -4.23 -13.49 36.79
C LEU A 195 -5.51 -13.26 37.58
N LEU A 196 -6.62 -12.92 36.90
CA LEU A 196 -7.94 -12.82 37.53
C LEU A 196 -8.37 -14.17 38.13
N THR A 197 -8.19 -15.26 37.39
CA THR A 197 -8.53 -16.62 37.86
C THR A 197 -7.68 -17.02 39.07
N ILE A 198 -6.37 -16.80 39.01
CA ILE A 198 -5.44 -17.10 40.12
C ILE A 198 -5.74 -16.20 41.33
N GLY A 199 -5.99 -14.91 41.10
CA GLY A 199 -6.35 -13.95 42.15
C GLY A 199 -7.60 -14.37 42.90
N GLN A 200 -8.64 -14.81 42.17
CA GLN A 200 -9.87 -15.35 42.76
C GLN A 200 -9.64 -16.68 43.50
N GLN A 201 -8.90 -17.63 42.91
CA GLN A 201 -8.69 -18.95 43.50
C GLN A 201 -7.75 -18.93 44.72
N ARG A 202 -6.76 -18.04 44.73
CA ARG A 202 -5.71 -17.98 45.78
C ARG A 202 -5.87 -16.79 46.72
N GLN A 203 -6.96 -16.02 46.63
CA GLN A 203 -7.20 -14.79 47.41
C GLN A 203 -6.00 -13.83 47.39
N MET A 204 -5.38 -13.65 46.22
CA MET A 204 -4.25 -12.72 46.09
C MET A 204 -4.75 -11.29 45.87
N GLU A 205 -4.07 -10.32 46.47
CA GLU A 205 -4.34 -8.91 46.24
C GLU A 205 -3.82 -8.47 44.86
N LEU A 206 -4.74 -8.32 43.90
CA LEU A 206 -4.41 -7.94 42.52
C LEU A 206 -3.67 -6.59 42.43
N ALA A 207 -3.94 -5.66 43.36
CA ALA A 207 -3.29 -4.35 43.40
C ALA A 207 -1.77 -4.46 43.59
N LEU A 208 -1.29 -5.44 44.37
CA LEU A 208 0.13 -5.69 44.56
C LEU A 208 0.76 -6.29 43.29
N ILE A 209 0.04 -7.18 42.62
CA ILE A 209 0.52 -7.85 41.40
C ILE A 209 0.66 -6.83 40.26
N PHE A 210 -0.30 -5.92 40.09
CA PHE A 210 -0.26 -4.89 39.05
C PHE A 210 0.81 -3.80 39.26
N GLN A 211 1.55 -3.83 40.38
CA GLN A 211 2.73 -2.97 40.57
C GLN A 211 3.98 -3.51 39.83
N TYR A 212 3.97 -4.79 39.46
CA TYR A 212 5.07 -5.42 38.73
C TYR A 212 4.76 -5.47 37.24
N GLU A 213 5.82 -5.48 36.42
CA GLU A 213 5.70 -5.71 34.98
C GLU A 213 5.33 -7.19 34.74
N LEU A 214 4.07 -7.45 34.42
CA LEU A 214 3.52 -8.81 34.27
C LEU A 214 3.78 -9.43 32.89
N CYS A 215 4.55 -8.72 32.07
CA CYS A 215 4.94 -9.13 30.73
C CYS A 215 6.47 -9.10 30.60
N PRO A 216 7.07 -9.93 29.74
CA PRO A 216 8.52 -9.88 29.48
C PRO A 216 8.98 -8.55 28.86
N ILE A 217 8.05 -7.77 28.32
CA ILE A 217 8.25 -6.48 27.68
C ILE A 217 7.19 -5.50 28.17
N PRO A 218 7.51 -4.21 28.39
CA PRO A 218 6.54 -3.23 28.89
C PRO A 218 5.45 -2.93 27.85
N PRO A 219 4.17 -3.27 28.10
CA PRO A 219 3.07 -3.01 27.17
C PRO A 219 2.82 -1.52 26.95
N SER A 220 3.33 -0.66 27.84
CA SER A 220 3.33 0.80 27.69
C SER A 220 4.26 1.28 26.57
N LEU A 221 5.32 0.52 26.26
CA LEU A 221 6.32 0.85 25.25
C LEU A 221 6.18 0.01 23.98
N ILE A 222 5.69 -1.23 24.09
CA ILE A 222 5.63 -2.19 22.99
C ILE A 222 4.19 -2.73 22.86
N ASP A 223 3.69 -2.83 21.63
CA ASP A 223 2.35 -3.37 21.35
C ASP A 223 2.31 -4.90 21.28
N GLU A 224 1.12 -5.46 21.10
CA GLU A 224 0.87 -6.91 21.04
C GLU A 224 1.58 -7.63 19.88
N TYR A 225 2.03 -6.88 18.86
CA TYR A 225 2.82 -7.39 17.74
C TYR A 225 4.33 -7.30 18.01
N GLY A 226 4.71 -6.75 19.17
CA GLY A 226 6.10 -6.53 19.53
C GLY A 226 6.73 -5.28 18.90
N CYS A 227 5.90 -4.37 18.40
CA CYS A 227 6.32 -3.11 17.79
C CYS A 227 6.30 -1.96 18.82
N LEU A 228 7.25 -1.03 18.75
CA LEU A 228 7.24 0.16 19.62
C LEU A 228 5.96 0.98 19.44
N ARG A 229 5.27 1.28 20.54
CA ARG A 229 4.09 2.15 20.57
C ARG A 229 4.46 3.58 20.22
N LYS A 230 3.59 4.24 19.46
CA LYS A 230 3.78 5.63 19.06
C LYS A 230 3.20 6.58 20.12
N GLY A 231 4.05 7.45 20.66
CA GLY A 231 3.61 8.58 21.48
C GLY A 231 3.04 9.73 20.65
N SER A 232 2.11 10.49 21.22
CA SER A 232 1.65 11.74 20.62
C SER A 232 2.63 12.87 20.95
N LYS A 233 3.48 13.24 19.98
CA LYS A 233 4.47 14.32 20.13
C LYS A 233 3.86 15.72 19.95
N ALA A 234 2.76 15.82 19.20
CA ALA A 234 2.13 17.10 18.84
C ALA A 234 1.83 18.06 20.02
N PRO A 235 1.40 17.59 21.20
CA PRO A 235 1.18 18.46 22.36
C PRO A 235 2.46 19.15 22.85
N LEU A 236 3.64 18.56 22.63
CA LEU A 236 4.91 19.11 23.08
C LEU A 236 5.24 20.41 22.33
N ALA A 237 5.13 20.39 21.00
CA ALA A 237 5.30 21.60 20.20
C ALA A 237 4.28 22.67 20.61
N HIS A 238 3.00 22.31 20.76
CA HIS A 238 1.98 23.28 21.19
C HIS A 238 2.29 23.95 22.54
N LYS A 239 2.86 23.21 23.49
CA LYS A 239 3.19 23.74 24.83
C LYS A 239 4.47 24.59 24.85
N LEU A 240 5.40 24.35 23.93
CA LEU A 240 6.71 25.00 23.91
C LEU A 240 6.82 26.12 22.88
N CYS A 241 5.99 26.12 21.84
CA CYS A 241 6.03 27.14 20.79
C CYS A 241 5.49 28.49 21.29
N VAL A 242 6.19 29.56 20.93
CA VAL A 242 5.69 30.94 21.01
C VAL A 242 5.45 31.44 19.59
N GLN A 243 4.24 31.93 19.31
CA GLN A 243 3.91 32.44 17.97
C GLN A 243 4.45 33.86 17.78
N THR A 244 5.11 34.09 16.64
CA THR A 244 5.62 35.41 16.25
C THR A 244 4.72 36.00 15.15
N ALA A 245 4.09 37.14 15.42
CA ALA A 245 3.12 37.75 14.50
C ALA A 245 3.76 38.42 13.26
N ARG A 246 5.02 38.86 13.35
CA ARG A 246 5.74 39.56 12.26
C ARG A 246 7.20 39.10 12.21
N PRO A 247 7.48 37.93 11.63
CA PRO A 247 8.86 37.43 11.55
C PRO A 247 9.67 38.23 10.53
N CYS A 248 10.92 38.56 10.87
CA CYS A 248 11.87 39.19 9.94
C CYS A 248 12.08 38.33 8.67
N PRO A 249 12.31 38.95 7.50
CA PRO A 249 12.69 38.23 6.29
C PRO A 249 13.92 37.34 6.54
N PRO A 250 13.90 36.06 6.10
CA PRO A 250 15.05 35.18 6.29
C PRO A 250 16.17 35.43 5.28
N ASP A 251 17.40 35.31 5.74
CA ASP A 251 18.59 35.20 4.89
C ASP A 251 18.70 33.79 4.29
N LEU A 252 18.30 32.79 5.07
CA LEU A 252 18.31 31.37 4.71
C LEU A 252 16.99 30.70 5.11
N THR A 253 16.39 29.97 4.16
CA THR A 253 15.25 29.09 4.40
C THR A 253 15.64 27.63 4.22
N ILE A 254 15.52 26.82 5.27
CA ILE A 254 15.78 25.38 5.26
C ILE A 254 14.43 24.66 5.19
N VAL A 255 14.29 23.71 4.29
CA VAL A 255 13.00 23.12 3.91
C VAL A 255 13.01 21.62 4.10
N ASP A 256 12.07 21.10 4.90
CA ASP A 256 11.77 19.67 4.96
C ASP A 256 10.95 19.26 3.73
N VAL A 257 11.61 18.64 2.75
CA VAL A 257 10.94 18.26 1.50
C VAL A 257 9.97 17.09 1.72
N SER A 258 10.33 16.13 2.57
CA SER A 258 9.48 14.97 2.89
C SER A 258 8.12 15.42 3.42
N GLN A 259 8.10 16.46 4.25
CA GLN A 259 6.86 17.05 4.73
C GLN A 259 6.17 17.96 3.72
N LEU A 260 6.92 18.76 2.96
CA LEU A 260 6.38 19.59 1.89
C LEU A 260 5.55 18.76 0.89
N LEU A 261 5.99 17.54 0.56
CA LEU A 261 5.25 16.63 -0.32
C LEU A 261 3.86 16.24 0.22
N TYR A 262 3.61 16.31 1.53
CA TYR A 262 2.26 16.13 2.10
C TYR A 262 1.38 17.37 1.99
N ARG A 263 1.98 18.55 1.79
CA ARG A 263 1.32 19.86 1.75
C ARG A 263 1.08 20.37 0.34
N ILE A 264 1.80 19.85 -0.65
CA ILE A 264 1.55 20.13 -2.06
C ILE A 264 0.30 19.37 -2.51
N VAL A 265 -0.50 20.00 -3.37
CA VAL A 265 -1.61 19.35 -4.08
C VAL A 265 -1.00 18.27 -4.96
N TRP A 266 -1.21 17.01 -4.59
CA TRP A 266 -0.66 15.90 -5.33
C TRP A 266 -1.31 15.82 -6.72
N PRO A 267 -0.54 15.77 -7.81
CA PRO A 267 -1.10 15.78 -9.15
C PRO A 267 -1.96 14.54 -9.40
N CYS A 268 -3.16 14.74 -9.94
CA CYS A 268 -4.02 13.64 -10.37
C CYS A 268 -3.48 12.93 -11.62
N ARG A 269 -2.68 13.64 -12.44
CA ARG A 269 -2.04 13.17 -13.68
C ARG A 269 -0.73 13.94 -13.89
N GLY A 270 0.19 13.33 -14.65
CA GLY A 270 1.49 13.91 -15.00
C GLY A 270 2.65 13.31 -14.19
N ASP A 271 3.85 13.83 -14.42
CA ASP A 271 5.10 13.33 -13.85
C ASP A 271 5.64 14.25 -12.73
N ALA A 272 6.88 13.98 -12.30
CA ALA A 272 7.54 14.72 -11.22
C ALA A 272 7.70 16.22 -11.49
N SER A 273 7.68 16.67 -12.74
CA SER A 273 7.82 18.09 -13.09
C SER A 273 6.74 18.98 -12.45
N ILE A 274 5.52 18.47 -12.30
CA ILE A 274 4.41 19.20 -11.68
C ILE A 274 4.67 19.44 -10.18
N ILE A 275 5.26 18.44 -9.51
CA ILE A 275 5.70 18.59 -8.12
C ILE A 275 6.81 19.64 -8.05
N VAL A 276 7.79 19.58 -8.96
CA VAL A 276 8.89 20.56 -9.01
C VAL A 276 8.37 21.98 -9.20
N GLU A 277 7.43 22.20 -10.11
CA GLU A 277 6.84 23.53 -10.35
C GLU A 277 6.04 24.03 -9.15
N SER A 278 5.33 23.12 -8.46
CA SER A 278 4.65 23.43 -7.20
C SER A 278 5.62 23.83 -6.10
N ILE A 279 6.77 23.13 -5.99
CA ILE A 279 7.85 23.48 -5.05
C ILE A 279 8.41 24.86 -5.42
N LYS A 280 8.78 25.09 -6.69
CA LYS A 280 9.33 26.37 -7.17
C LYS A 280 8.42 27.55 -6.87
N THR A 281 7.12 27.39 -7.13
CA THR A 281 6.10 28.42 -6.85
C THR A 281 6.03 28.74 -5.35
N ARG A 282 6.17 27.74 -4.47
CA ARG A 282 6.19 27.96 -3.01
C ARG A 282 7.49 28.56 -2.49
N LEU A 283 8.60 28.39 -3.21
CA LEU A 283 9.91 28.95 -2.85
C LEU A 283 10.13 30.36 -3.41
N SER A 284 9.50 30.71 -4.54
CA SER A 284 9.68 32.01 -5.19
C SER A 284 9.13 33.17 -4.35
N SER A 285 8.11 32.91 -3.53
CA SER A 285 7.55 33.89 -2.58
C SER A 285 8.43 34.15 -1.36
N ARG A 286 9.51 33.38 -1.17
CA ARG A 286 10.39 33.48 0.00
C ARG A 286 11.72 34.14 -0.36
N PRO A 287 12.17 35.15 0.40
CA PRO A 287 13.47 35.80 0.17
C PRO A 287 14.63 34.91 0.67
N GLY A 288 15.85 35.32 0.39
CA GLY A 288 17.08 34.65 0.85
C GLY A 288 17.42 33.38 0.10
N LYS A 289 18.49 32.70 0.55
CA LYS A 289 18.93 31.40 0.04
C LYS A 289 18.00 30.29 0.53
N LYS A 290 17.88 29.20 -0.21
CA LYS A 290 17.03 28.05 0.16
C LYS A 290 17.84 26.76 0.17
N VAL A 291 17.58 25.89 1.14
CA VAL A 291 18.14 24.54 1.22
C VAL A 291 17.00 23.55 1.29
N LEU A 292 16.91 22.66 0.31
CA LEU A 292 15.92 21.59 0.24
C LEU A 292 16.51 20.30 0.83
N ALA A 293 16.13 19.96 2.06
CA ALA A 293 16.61 18.76 2.74
C ALA A 293 15.72 17.55 2.42
N PHE A 294 16.32 16.53 1.81
CA PHE A 294 15.69 15.24 1.57
C PHE A 294 16.14 14.20 2.60
N ASP A 295 15.25 13.28 2.96
CA ASP A 295 15.66 12.05 3.65
C ASP A 295 16.61 11.24 2.76
N LYS A 296 17.71 10.76 3.35
CA LYS A 296 18.66 9.86 2.69
C LYS A 296 18.33 8.43 3.14
N TYR A 297 18.00 7.56 2.20
CA TYR A 297 17.60 6.19 2.51
C TYR A 297 18.81 5.25 2.46
N HIS A 298 19.46 5.06 3.61
CA HIS A 298 20.50 4.04 3.80
C HIS A 298 19.88 2.63 3.95
N GLU A 299 20.68 1.59 3.69
CA GLU A 299 20.23 0.19 3.80
C GLU A 299 19.80 -0.15 5.22
N ILE A 300 20.64 0.19 6.20
CA ILE A 300 20.37 0.04 7.63
C ILE A 300 20.09 1.43 8.21
N SER A 301 18.95 1.60 8.86
CA SER A 301 18.55 2.88 9.46
C SER A 301 17.78 2.66 10.75
N ALA A 302 17.98 3.56 11.72
CA ALA A 302 17.22 3.58 12.97
C ALA A 302 15.70 3.74 12.72
N LYS A 303 15.28 4.27 11.56
CA LYS A 303 13.88 4.43 11.15
C LYS A 303 13.27 3.20 10.46
N ASP A 304 14.01 2.11 10.26
CA ASP A 304 13.50 0.96 9.49
C ASP A 304 12.26 0.31 10.11
N HIS A 305 12.17 0.25 11.44
CA HIS A 305 10.96 -0.24 12.12
C HIS A 305 9.72 0.61 11.79
N GLU A 306 9.82 1.94 11.87
CA GLU A 306 8.73 2.85 11.52
C GLU A 306 8.40 2.81 10.02
N ARG A 307 9.41 2.59 9.16
CA ARG A 307 9.21 2.41 7.70
C ARG A 307 8.44 1.13 7.39
N MET A 308 8.82 0.00 8.01
CA MET A 308 8.11 -1.28 7.87
C MET A 308 6.65 -1.15 8.32
N ARG A 309 6.40 -0.49 9.46
CA ARG A 309 5.06 -0.23 9.97
C ARG A 309 4.19 0.58 9.00
N ARG A 310 4.77 1.60 8.33
CA ARG A 310 4.05 2.47 7.37
C ARG A 310 3.76 1.81 6.03
N ALA A 311 4.66 0.97 5.53
CA ALA A 311 4.54 0.36 4.21
C ALA A 311 3.26 -0.49 4.09
N GLY A 312 2.82 -1.13 5.18
CA GLY A 312 1.66 -2.00 5.21
C GLY A 312 1.84 -3.26 4.34
N LEU A 313 0.87 -4.18 4.42
CA LEU A 313 0.81 -5.32 3.51
C LEU A 313 0.38 -4.85 2.11
N GLY A 314 1.12 -5.24 1.06
CA GLY A 314 0.74 -4.95 -0.33
C GLY A 314 1.31 -3.68 -0.95
N SER A 315 2.38 -3.11 -0.39
CA SER A 315 3.05 -1.94 -0.97
C SER A 315 3.69 -2.26 -2.32
N ILE A 316 3.34 -1.50 -3.37
CA ILE A 316 3.87 -1.67 -4.73
C ILE A 316 5.19 -0.91 -4.87
N ASN A 317 6.25 -1.56 -5.35
CA ASN A 317 7.48 -0.87 -5.78
C ASN A 317 7.32 -0.34 -7.21
N TYR A 318 7.40 0.99 -7.38
CA TYR A 318 7.32 1.65 -8.68
C TYR A 318 8.70 2.01 -9.22
N ASP A 319 8.88 1.87 -10.52
CA ASP A 319 10.07 2.37 -11.21
C ASP A 319 9.81 3.80 -11.72
N LEU A 320 10.23 4.79 -10.93
CA LEU A 320 9.99 6.19 -11.22
C LEU A 320 11.14 6.79 -12.02
N THR A 321 10.80 7.34 -13.19
CA THR A 321 11.69 8.13 -14.04
C THR A 321 11.15 9.56 -14.13
N ILE A 322 11.91 10.44 -14.78
CA ILE A 322 11.50 11.83 -15.03
C ILE A 322 10.19 11.93 -15.82
N ASN A 323 9.85 10.92 -16.63
CA ASN A 323 8.66 10.88 -17.47
C ASN A 323 7.58 9.92 -16.96
N THR A 324 7.82 9.23 -15.83
CA THR A 324 6.86 8.25 -15.30
C THR A 324 5.68 8.99 -14.68
N PRO A 325 4.42 8.66 -15.06
CA PRO A 325 3.24 9.20 -14.39
C PRO A 325 3.26 8.91 -12.90
N LEU A 326 3.05 9.93 -12.08
CA LEU A 326 3.12 9.81 -10.62
C LEU A 326 2.00 8.91 -10.08
N PRO A 327 2.34 7.87 -9.29
CA PRO A 327 1.37 7.13 -8.50
C PRO A 327 0.67 8.03 -7.47
N LYS A 328 -0.37 7.51 -6.82
CA LYS A 328 -1.02 8.19 -5.70
C LYS A 328 0.00 8.52 -4.60
N ARG A 329 -0.12 9.70 -3.98
CA ARG A 329 0.77 10.16 -2.89
C ARG A 329 1.07 9.07 -1.87
N ASP A 330 0.03 8.44 -1.34
CA ASP A 330 0.18 7.44 -0.28
C ASP A 330 0.95 6.19 -0.74
N ALA A 331 0.84 5.81 -2.01
CA ALA A 331 1.59 4.70 -2.58
C ALA A 331 3.09 5.01 -2.64
N ILE A 332 3.45 6.28 -2.87
CA ILE A 332 4.84 6.74 -2.76
C ILE A 332 5.24 6.87 -1.29
N MET A 333 4.53 7.71 -0.53
CA MET A 333 4.98 8.19 0.78
C MET A 333 5.01 7.12 1.89
N ARG A 334 4.34 5.97 1.69
CA ARG A 334 4.38 4.83 2.61
C ARG A 334 5.53 3.86 2.33
N ASN A 335 6.05 3.83 1.12
CA ASN A 335 7.04 2.84 0.68
C ASN A 335 8.47 3.45 0.65
N LYS A 336 9.43 2.80 1.33
CA LYS A 336 10.84 3.24 1.38
C LYS A 336 11.48 3.34 -0.02
N HIS A 337 11.26 2.34 -0.86
CA HIS A 337 11.79 2.29 -2.22
C HIS A 337 11.23 3.43 -3.08
N ASN A 338 9.90 3.61 -3.07
CA ASN A 338 9.26 4.64 -3.90
C ASN A 338 9.66 6.06 -3.49
N LYS A 339 9.82 6.32 -2.19
CA LYS A 339 10.32 7.61 -1.70
C LYS A 339 11.74 7.87 -2.15
N LEU A 340 12.60 6.85 -2.08
CA LEU A 340 13.97 6.96 -2.58
C LEU A 340 13.99 7.24 -4.09
N GLN A 341 13.17 6.53 -4.88
CA GLN A 341 13.06 6.77 -6.32
C GLN A 341 12.56 8.19 -6.61
N LEU A 342 11.49 8.64 -5.95
CA LEU A 342 10.99 10.00 -6.14
C LEU A 342 12.02 11.05 -5.73
N SER A 343 12.71 10.86 -4.61
CA SER A 343 13.79 11.77 -4.18
C SER A 343 14.88 11.87 -5.24
N LYS A 344 15.34 10.74 -5.80
CA LYS A 344 16.34 10.73 -6.88
C LYS A 344 15.86 11.52 -8.10
N VAL A 345 14.62 11.27 -8.55
CA VAL A 345 14.03 11.98 -9.69
C VAL A 345 13.96 13.48 -9.41
N LEU A 346 13.43 13.89 -8.26
CA LEU A 346 13.33 15.31 -7.89
C LEU A 346 14.71 16.00 -7.83
N SER A 347 15.74 15.32 -7.32
CA SER A 347 17.11 15.86 -7.26
C SER A 347 17.76 16.11 -8.63
N THR A 348 17.22 15.56 -9.71
CA THR A 348 17.71 15.85 -11.07
C THR A 348 17.24 17.19 -11.63
N TYR A 349 16.22 17.81 -11.02
CA TYR A 349 15.67 19.07 -11.49
C TYR A 349 16.42 20.27 -10.90
N ASN A 350 16.52 21.33 -11.69
CA ASN A 350 17.01 22.63 -11.21
C ASN A 350 15.86 23.41 -10.54
N PHE A 351 16.03 23.77 -9.26
CA PHE A 351 15.05 24.53 -8.46
C PHE A 351 15.27 26.06 -8.46
N GLY A 352 16.34 26.56 -9.08
CA GLY A 352 16.65 27.99 -9.17
C GLY A 352 18.06 28.32 -8.68
N LYS A 353 18.52 29.55 -8.96
CA LYS A 353 19.91 29.99 -8.69
C LYS A 353 20.27 30.07 -7.19
N ASP A 354 19.29 30.29 -6.34
CA ASP A 354 19.48 30.43 -4.88
C ASP A 354 18.96 29.22 -4.10
N VAL A 355 18.84 28.06 -4.75
CA VAL A 355 18.36 26.82 -4.14
C VAL A 355 19.45 25.77 -4.15
N THR A 356 19.87 25.35 -2.96
CA THR A 356 20.71 24.17 -2.76
C THR A 356 19.81 22.97 -2.51
N VAL A 357 20.00 21.91 -3.31
CA VAL A 357 19.35 20.62 -3.07
C VAL A 357 20.29 19.76 -2.26
N GLU A 358 19.81 19.27 -1.12
CA GLU A 358 20.55 18.38 -0.25
C GLU A 358 20.01 16.97 -0.37
N SER A 359 20.55 16.26 -1.37
CA SER A 359 20.27 14.86 -1.61
C SER A 359 21.46 13.98 -1.20
N ARG A 360 21.39 12.68 -1.51
CA ARG A 360 22.48 11.74 -1.19
C ARG A 360 23.72 11.97 -2.07
N SER A 361 23.58 12.52 -3.27
CA SER A 361 24.67 12.63 -4.27
C SER A 361 25.41 13.96 -4.27
N ASP A 362 24.77 15.04 -3.80
CA ASP A 362 25.25 16.43 -3.86
C ASP A 362 25.36 17.09 -2.48
N GLY A 363 25.10 16.33 -1.42
CA GLY A 363 24.94 16.87 -0.08
C GLY A 363 26.22 16.96 0.76
N ILE A 364 26.32 18.01 1.57
CA ILE A 364 27.45 18.28 2.49
C ILE A 364 27.41 17.33 3.71
N PHE A 365 26.21 16.94 4.14
CA PHE A 365 26.01 16.10 5.33
C PHE A 365 25.55 14.69 4.94
N ALA A 366 26.09 13.65 5.59
CA ALA A 366 25.86 12.26 5.20
C ALA A 366 24.73 11.52 5.97
N HIS A 367 24.06 12.21 6.89
CA HIS A 367 23.06 11.60 7.78
C HIS A 367 21.81 11.14 7.00
N ASP A 368 21.16 10.04 7.42
CA ASP A 368 19.94 9.54 6.77
C ASP A 368 18.72 10.44 6.98
N GLU A 369 18.60 11.03 8.16
CA GLU A 369 17.45 11.88 8.48
C GLU A 369 17.59 13.32 7.98
N ALA A 370 16.55 13.80 7.29
CA ALA A 370 16.42 15.21 6.92
C ALA A 370 16.49 16.12 8.15
N ASP A 371 15.83 15.73 9.25
CA ASP A 371 15.81 16.47 10.52
C ASP A 371 17.22 16.87 10.99
N ILE A 372 18.15 15.92 10.98
CA ILE A 372 19.55 16.14 11.39
C ILE A 372 20.31 16.97 10.35
N THR A 373 20.04 16.74 9.07
CA THR A 373 20.63 17.54 7.98
C THR A 373 20.22 19.01 8.09
N MET A 374 18.95 19.28 8.38
CA MET A 374 18.40 20.63 8.56
C MET A 374 19.08 21.37 9.72
N ILE A 375 19.25 20.69 10.86
CA ILE A 375 19.96 21.24 12.02
C ILE A 375 21.44 21.51 11.72
N SER A 376 22.07 20.61 10.97
CA SER A 376 23.46 20.79 10.55
C SER A 376 23.65 22.04 9.69
N TYR A 377 22.69 22.30 8.79
CA TYR A 377 22.65 23.52 8.00
C TYR A 377 22.40 24.77 8.83
N LEU A 378 21.51 24.72 9.82
CA LEU A 378 21.31 25.82 10.77
C LEU A 378 22.63 26.16 11.49
N LEU A 379 23.33 25.16 12.03
CA LEU A 379 24.59 25.36 12.75
C LEU A 379 25.68 25.93 11.85
N MET A 380 25.75 25.46 10.59
CA MET A 380 26.68 26.01 9.60
C MET A 380 26.36 27.47 9.29
N ALA A 381 25.09 27.79 9.01
CA ALA A 381 24.65 29.15 8.71
C ALA A 381 24.93 30.12 9.85
N ALA A 382 24.65 29.71 11.09
CA ALA A 382 24.95 30.48 12.30
C ALA A 382 26.46 30.78 12.43
N LYS A 383 27.32 29.78 12.17
CA LYS A 383 28.79 29.97 12.18
C LYS A 383 29.27 30.89 11.07
N SER A 384 28.59 30.90 9.93
CA SER A 384 28.89 31.79 8.80
C SER A 384 28.35 33.21 8.96
N GLY A 385 27.75 33.55 10.11
CA GLY A 385 27.23 34.90 10.39
C GLY A 385 25.86 35.19 9.78
N THR A 386 25.07 34.16 9.46
CA THR A 386 23.68 34.35 9.01
C THR A 386 22.85 34.90 10.18
N GLU A 387 22.11 35.99 9.98
CA GLU A 387 21.37 36.65 11.05
C GLU A 387 19.99 36.04 11.26
N VAL A 388 19.28 35.70 10.18
CA VAL A 388 17.92 35.16 10.25
C VAL A 388 17.81 33.86 9.47
N VAL A 389 17.56 32.76 10.19
CA VAL A 389 17.34 31.42 9.62
C VAL A 389 15.88 31.01 9.82
N ARG A 390 15.24 30.56 8.74
CA ARG A 390 13.87 30.04 8.76
C ARG A 390 13.85 28.57 8.42
N VAL A 391 13.15 27.78 9.22
CA VAL A 391 13.03 26.33 9.07
C VAL A 391 11.57 26.01 8.77
N LEU A 392 11.31 25.52 7.55
CA LEU A 392 9.98 25.09 7.13
C LEU A 392 9.78 23.63 7.49
N SER A 393 9.15 23.40 8.64
CA SER A 393 8.68 22.10 9.07
C SER A 393 7.55 22.24 10.09
N ASP A 394 6.63 21.28 10.08
CA ASP A 394 5.62 20.97 11.10
C ASP A 394 6.07 19.83 12.03
N ASP A 395 7.26 19.24 11.84
CA ASP A 395 7.68 18.06 12.60
C ASP A 395 8.16 18.47 13.99
N THR A 396 7.56 17.87 15.02
CA THR A 396 7.93 18.14 16.41
C THR A 396 9.36 17.70 16.70
N ASP A 397 9.87 16.68 16.01
CA ASP A 397 11.25 16.22 16.18
C ASP A 397 12.24 17.32 15.74
N VAL A 398 11.96 18.00 14.62
CA VAL A 398 12.72 19.18 14.18
C VAL A 398 12.64 20.30 15.22
N PHE A 399 11.44 20.60 15.74
CA PHE A 399 11.27 21.64 16.76
C PHE A 399 12.13 21.37 18.02
N VAL A 400 12.08 20.15 18.55
CA VAL A 400 12.84 19.76 19.75
C VAL A 400 14.34 19.88 19.50
N LEU A 401 14.81 19.46 18.33
CA LEU A 401 16.22 19.60 17.95
C LEU A 401 16.63 21.07 17.83
N LEU A 402 15.78 21.93 17.23
CA LEU A 402 16.06 23.36 17.13
C LEU A 402 16.23 23.98 18.51
N VAL A 403 15.28 23.75 19.43
CA VAL A 403 15.34 24.25 20.81
C VAL A 403 16.64 23.80 21.49
N TYR A 404 16.96 22.50 21.40
CA TYR A 404 18.17 21.95 22.02
C TYR A 404 19.44 22.60 21.47
N TRP A 405 19.61 22.67 20.15
CA TRP A 405 20.86 23.15 19.54
C TRP A 405 21.02 24.67 19.63
N VAL A 406 19.93 25.43 19.50
CA VAL A 406 19.94 26.89 19.71
C VAL A 406 20.41 27.21 21.13
N TYR A 407 19.85 26.52 22.13
CA TYR A 407 20.26 26.67 23.53
C TYR A 407 21.70 26.17 23.77
N ARG A 408 22.04 24.97 23.31
CA ARG A 408 23.33 24.33 23.58
C ARG A 408 24.52 25.09 22.99
N HIS A 409 24.34 25.66 21.80
CA HIS A 409 25.39 26.39 21.07
C HIS A 409 25.30 27.91 21.20
N GLN A 410 24.34 28.44 21.97
CA GLN A 410 24.17 29.89 22.16
C GLN A 410 24.11 30.64 20.82
N ILE A 411 23.31 30.10 19.89
CA ILE A 411 23.18 30.62 18.53
C ILE A 411 22.65 32.06 18.61
N GLN A 412 23.42 33.01 18.05
CA GLN A 412 23.06 34.43 18.01
C GLN A 412 22.05 34.76 16.89
N ALA A 413 21.98 33.91 15.86
CA ALA A 413 21.02 34.04 14.78
C ALA A 413 19.59 33.89 15.30
N THR A 414 18.68 34.69 14.75
CA THR A 414 17.24 34.54 14.97
C THR A 414 16.75 33.33 14.18
N VAL A 415 16.24 32.32 14.90
CA VAL A 415 15.74 31.08 14.29
C VAL A 415 14.22 31.04 14.39
N HIS A 416 13.54 30.97 13.24
CA HIS A 416 12.10 30.80 13.16
C HIS A 416 11.75 29.44 12.57
N MET A 417 10.91 28.68 13.26
CA MET A 417 10.24 27.52 12.67
C MET A 417 8.87 27.97 12.17
N GLU A 418 8.61 27.73 10.89
CA GLU A 418 7.38 28.12 10.23
C GLU A 418 6.68 26.88 9.69
N ARG A 419 5.37 26.82 9.92
CA ARG A 419 4.51 25.77 9.41
C ARG A 419 4.16 26.04 7.95
N TRP A 420 3.84 24.99 7.20
CA TRP A 420 3.32 25.19 5.85
C TRP A 420 1.91 25.78 5.91
N ASP A 421 1.72 26.95 5.29
CA ASP A 421 0.39 27.50 5.08
C ASP A 421 -0.48 26.54 4.26
N LEU A 422 -1.70 26.32 4.74
CA LEU A 422 -2.76 25.63 4.00
C LEU A 422 -3.19 26.56 2.86
N ILE A 423 -2.75 26.25 1.64
CA ILE A 423 -3.32 26.80 0.40
C ILE A 423 -4.04 25.65 -0.28
#